data_AF-A0A0C3B5W4-F1
#
_entry.id   AF-A0A0C3B5W4-F1
#
_cell.length_a   1.000
_cell.length_b   1.000
_cell.length_c   1.000
_cell.angle_alpha   90.00
_cell.angle_beta   90.00
_cell.angle_gamma   90.00
#
_symmetry.space_group_name_H-M   'P 1'
#
loop_
_entity.id
_entity.type
_entity.pdbx_description
1 polymer ?
#
loop_
_entity_poly.entity_id
_entity_poly.type
_entity_poly.pdbx_seq_one_letter_code
_entity_poly.pdbx_strand_id
1 'polypeptide(L)'
;LLDFIYYAQYQSHTMETLHRMQEALNLFHSNKDIFVDEGIREHFNISKLHSLIHYVDSIILFGSLDGFNSEHPERLHIDYAKKSPFPNTSVARITSAYGAMEFLPALQTFLDDHLPHNTLKPNQFDRFDIYNAISILLPSKPHVSDTKHLISVRATAERSNSPRKPSTPARFDTAVVIEDEEVYKEGQIAGLRVAKIRAIFKLPSQFGHFSQPLAYVHWFKPFQAWDPQLGMFKLSRSTRHHR
;
A
#
# COMPACT_ATOMS: atom_id res chain seq x y z
N LEU A 1 18.45 2.85 28.78
CA LEU A 1 17.50 3.40 27.78
C LEU A 1 18.19 4.16 26.64
N LEU A 2 19.13 5.06 26.91
CA LEU A 2 19.93 5.71 25.85
C LEU A 2 20.66 4.70 24.96
N ASP A 3 21.31 3.70 25.57
CA ASP A 3 22.00 2.63 24.82
C ASP A 3 21.03 1.80 23.99
N PHE A 4 19.81 1.56 24.48
CA PHE A 4 18.76 0.89 23.70
C PHE A 4 18.41 1.70 22.45
N ILE A 5 18.19 3.01 22.59
CA ILE A 5 17.89 3.90 21.46
C ILE A 5 19.06 3.93 20.47
N TYR A 6 20.29 3.97 20.99
CA TYR A 6 21.51 3.94 20.18
C TYR A 6 21.60 2.67 19.33
N TYR A 7 21.33 1.49 19.91
CA TYR A 7 21.30 0.25 19.14
C TYR A 7 20.12 0.17 18.17
N ALA A 8 18.94 0.67 18.55
CA ALA A 8 17.74 0.68 17.69
C ALA A 8 17.92 1.50 16.40
N GLN A 9 18.88 2.42 16.36
CA GLN A 9 19.20 3.26 15.20
C GLN A 9 20.12 2.58 14.18
N TYR A 10 20.60 1.37 14.45
CA TYR A 10 21.51 0.69 13.53
C TYR A 10 20.76 0.32 12.23
N GLN A 11 21.46 0.48 11.10
CA GLN A 11 20.92 0.15 9.78
C GLN A 11 20.93 -1.36 9.49
N SER A 12 21.71 -2.11 10.25
CA SER A 12 21.76 -3.56 10.23
C SER A 12 22.08 -4.10 11.61
N HIS A 13 21.49 -5.25 11.93
CA HIS A 13 21.67 -5.90 13.22
C HIS A 13 22.33 -7.27 13.07
N THR A 14 23.19 -7.59 14.03
CA THR A 14 23.71 -8.94 14.26
C THR A 14 23.05 -9.50 15.52
N MET A 15 23.16 -10.82 15.74
CA MET A 15 22.66 -11.43 16.98
C MET A 15 23.30 -10.79 18.23
N GLU A 16 24.55 -10.34 18.13
CA GLU A 16 25.24 -9.68 19.22
C GLU A 16 24.70 -8.26 19.48
N THR A 17 24.41 -7.47 18.44
CA THR A 17 23.83 -6.13 18.65
C THR A 17 22.40 -6.20 19.18
N LEU A 18 21.63 -7.23 18.79
CA LEU A 18 20.30 -7.50 19.35
C LEU A 18 20.35 -7.91 20.81
N HIS A 19 21.31 -8.76 21.19
CA HIS A 19 21.53 -9.13 22.59
C HIS A 19 21.82 -7.90 23.46
N ARG A 20 22.76 -7.06 23.01
CA ARG A 20 23.12 -5.81 23.74
C ARG A 20 21.96 -4.82 23.81
N MET A 21 21.14 -4.75 22.75
CA MET A 21 19.91 -3.96 22.75
C MET A 21 18.93 -4.47 23.81
N GLN A 22 18.70 -5.78 23.89
CA GLN A 22 17.82 -6.37 24.92
C GLN A 22 18.36 -6.13 26.34
N GLU A 23 19.66 -6.29 26.56
CA GLU A 23 20.30 -6.03 27.85
C GLU A 23 20.12 -4.58 28.30
N ALA A 24 20.26 -3.62 27.38
CA ALA A 24 20.06 -2.19 27.67
C ALA A 24 18.60 -1.86 28.07
N LEU A 25 17.61 -2.60 27.55
CA LEU A 25 16.22 -2.46 27.95
C LEU A 25 15.96 -3.11 29.32
N ASN A 26 16.50 -4.31 29.54
CA ASN A 26 16.40 -5.02 30.81
C ASN A 26 17.01 -4.19 31.95
N LEU A 27 18.20 -3.63 31.73
CA LEU A 27 18.87 -2.76 32.70
C LEU A 27 18.03 -1.53 33.05
N PHE A 28 17.33 -0.95 32.08
CA PHE A 28 16.42 0.15 32.36
C PHE A 28 15.22 -0.32 33.20
N HIS A 29 14.62 -1.45 32.86
CA HIS A 29 13.49 -1.99 33.63
C HIS A 29 13.86 -2.39 35.07
N SER A 30 15.09 -2.85 35.32
CA SER A 30 15.55 -3.18 36.67
C SER A 30 15.79 -1.95 37.55
N ASN A 31 16.05 -0.78 36.96
CA ASN A 31 16.43 0.43 37.70
C ASN A 31 15.35 1.52 37.71
N LYS A 32 14.32 1.43 36.85
CA LYS A 32 13.34 2.52 36.67
C LYS A 32 12.51 2.83 37.92
N ASP A 33 12.38 1.88 38.85
CA ASP A 33 11.52 2.05 40.02
C ASP A 33 12.06 3.13 40.98
N ILE A 34 13.36 3.43 40.93
CA ILE A 34 13.95 4.54 41.69
C ILE A 34 13.33 5.90 41.35
N PHE A 35 12.82 6.09 40.13
CA PHE A 35 12.13 7.32 39.74
C PHE A 35 10.73 7.42 40.35
N VAL A 36 10.14 6.28 40.72
CA VAL A 36 8.87 6.23 41.47
C VAL A 36 9.14 6.51 42.94
N ASP A 37 10.18 5.88 43.49
CA ASP A 37 10.57 6.05 44.90
C ASP A 37 10.97 7.50 45.25
N GLU A 38 11.70 8.16 44.34
CA GLU A 38 12.08 9.58 44.47
C GLU A 38 10.93 10.55 44.14
N GLY A 39 9.72 10.05 43.86
CA GLY A 39 8.53 10.86 43.58
C GLY A 39 8.57 11.63 42.25
N ILE A 40 9.51 11.30 41.35
CA ILE A 40 9.66 11.97 40.05
C ILE A 40 8.51 11.58 39.10
N ARG A 41 7.96 10.37 39.25
CA ARG A 41 6.84 9.87 38.44
C ARG A 41 6.04 8.80 39.15
N GLU A 42 4.71 8.81 39.01
CA GLU A 42 3.82 7.83 39.66
C GLU A 42 3.94 6.40 39.10
N HIS A 43 4.10 6.24 37.78
CA HIS A 43 4.22 4.92 37.15
C HIS A 43 4.90 4.95 35.78
N PHE A 44 5.32 3.77 35.31
CA PHE A 44 5.92 3.56 33.97
C PHE A 44 5.01 2.85 32.96
N ASN A 45 3.69 2.82 33.18
CA ASN A 45 2.67 2.34 32.24
C ASN A 45 2.49 3.28 31.04
N ILE A 46 3.54 3.42 30.23
CA ILE A 46 3.56 4.27 29.05
C ILE A 46 3.58 3.35 27.84
N SER A 47 2.59 3.47 26.96
CA SER A 47 2.45 2.58 25.79
C SER A 47 3.72 2.53 24.94
N LYS A 48 4.39 3.69 24.75
CA LYS A 48 5.66 3.81 24.01
C LYS A 48 6.85 3.11 24.68
N LEU A 49 6.77 2.88 25.98
CA LEU A 49 7.82 2.22 26.76
C LEU A 49 7.57 0.72 26.83
N HIS A 50 6.30 0.31 26.89
CA HIS A 50 5.89 -1.08 26.77
C HIS A 50 6.20 -1.63 25.37
N SER A 51 5.99 -0.83 24.31
CA SER A 51 6.29 -1.25 22.94
C SER A 51 7.76 -1.62 22.71
N LEU A 52 8.70 -1.04 23.47
CA LEU A 52 10.13 -1.32 23.35
C LEU A 52 10.47 -2.79 23.62
N ILE A 53 9.65 -3.49 24.41
CA ILE A 53 9.82 -4.92 24.72
C ILE A 53 9.78 -5.76 23.45
N HIS A 54 9.01 -5.34 22.44
CA HIS A 54 8.82 -6.09 21.21
C HIS A 54 9.80 -5.74 20.09
N TYR A 55 10.69 -4.76 20.30
CA TYR A 55 11.55 -4.26 19.23
C TYR A 55 12.54 -5.31 18.72
N VAL A 56 13.14 -6.09 19.61
CA VAL A 56 14.12 -7.13 19.22
C VAL A 56 13.43 -8.22 18.39
N ASP A 57 12.26 -8.67 18.83
CA ASP A 57 11.45 -9.65 18.09
C ASP A 57 11.03 -9.11 16.72
N SER A 58 10.59 -7.84 16.66
CA SER A 58 10.23 -7.18 15.40
C SER A 58 11.42 -7.08 14.45
N ILE A 59 12.63 -6.80 14.93
CA ILE A 59 13.83 -6.73 14.08
C ILE A 59 14.19 -8.13 13.53
N ILE A 60 14.07 -9.17 14.36
CA ILE A 60 14.33 -10.57 13.93
C ILE A 60 13.33 -11.01 12.86
N LEU A 61 12.06 -10.64 13.01
CA LEU A 61 10.98 -11.06 12.11
C LEU A 61 10.90 -10.22 10.83
N PHE A 62 11.26 -8.94 10.88
CA PHE A 62 10.94 -7.97 9.81
C PHE A 62 12.12 -7.15 9.28
N GLY A 63 13.31 -7.20 9.91
CA GLY A 63 14.49 -6.43 9.49
C GLY A 63 14.68 -5.08 10.21
N SER A 64 15.70 -4.32 9.80
CA SER A 64 16.18 -3.10 10.51
C SER A 64 15.22 -1.92 10.47
N LEU A 65 15.32 -1.03 11.47
CA LEU A 65 14.38 0.05 11.73
C LEU A 65 14.77 1.40 11.10
N ASP A 66 15.11 1.49 9.80
CA ASP A 66 15.62 2.71 9.16
C ASP A 66 14.56 3.75 8.69
N GLY A 67 13.29 3.63 9.12
CA GLY A 67 12.16 4.41 8.58
C GLY A 67 11.19 5.11 9.58
N PHE A 68 11.59 5.40 10.82
CA PHE A 68 10.66 5.67 11.95
C PHE A 68 10.73 7.09 12.54
N ASN A 69 10.45 8.15 11.75
CA ASN A 69 10.23 9.51 12.26
C ASN A 69 8.74 9.91 12.19
N SER A 70 8.18 10.44 13.29
CA SER A 70 6.74 10.55 13.58
C SER A 70 6.10 11.95 13.47
N GLU A 71 6.75 12.95 12.88
CA GLU A 71 6.21 14.34 12.90
C GLU A 71 5.16 14.66 11.81
N HIS A 72 4.86 13.75 10.86
CA HIS A 72 3.96 14.02 9.72
C HIS A 72 2.51 13.43 9.74
N PRO A 73 2.00 12.70 10.75
CA PRO A 73 0.79 11.89 10.57
C PRO A 73 -0.55 12.65 10.58
N GLU A 74 -0.60 13.92 10.98
CA GLU A 74 -1.89 14.64 11.15
C GLU A 74 -2.43 15.32 9.87
N ARG A 75 -1.62 15.55 8.83
CA ARG A 75 -2.07 16.32 7.64
C ARG A 75 -2.42 15.50 6.39
N LEU A 76 -2.21 14.19 6.39
CA LEU A 76 -2.28 13.41 5.15
C LEU A 76 -3.65 12.74 5.00
N HIS A 77 -4.64 13.55 4.59
CA HIS A 77 -5.69 13.07 3.68
C HIS A 77 -5.01 12.59 2.39
N ILE A 78 -5.65 11.67 1.67
CA ILE A 78 -5.13 11.13 0.41
C ILE A 78 -4.88 12.31 -0.55
N ASP A 79 -3.64 12.77 -0.67
CA ASP A 79 -3.26 13.86 -1.57
C ASP A 79 -3.22 13.34 -3.00
N TYR A 80 -4.40 13.16 -3.58
CA TYR A 80 -4.52 13.13 -5.03
C TYR A 80 -4.15 14.50 -5.58
N ALA A 81 -3.44 14.51 -6.71
CA ALA A 81 -3.27 15.72 -7.49
C ALA A 81 -4.67 16.32 -7.75
N LYS A 82 -4.93 17.55 -7.24
CA LYS A 82 -6.23 18.25 -7.37
C LYS A 82 -6.73 18.37 -8.82
N LYS A 83 -5.88 18.12 -9.82
CA LYS A 83 -6.21 18.09 -11.25
C LYS A 83 -5.69 16.81 -11.90
N SER A 84 -6.57 16.13 -12.63
CA SER A 84 -6.17 15.01 -13.50
C SER A 84 -5.23 15.53 -14.61
N PRO A 85 -4.09 14.88 -14.85
CA PRO A 85 -3.19 15.22 -15.97
C PRO A 85 -3.81 14.88 -17.34
N PHE A 86 -4.80 14.00 -17.38
CA PHE A 86 -5.49 13.57 -18.60
C PHE A 86 -7.01 13.62 -18.41
N PRO A 87 -7.58 14.84 -18.34
CA PRO A 87 -9.01 15.01 -18.19
C PRO A 87 -9.74 14.59 -19.48
N ASN A 88 -11.00 14.19 -19.36
CA ASN A 88 -11.90 13.96 -20.49
C ASN A 88 -11.39 12.91 -21.51
N THR A 89 -10.69 11.88 -21.02
CA THR A 89 -10.11 10.80 -21.84
C THR A 89 -11.20 9.84 -22.32
N SER A 90 -11.23 9.54 -23.62
CA SER A 90 -12.21 8.63 -24.21
C SER A 90 -11.91 7.16 -23.89
N VAL A 91 -12.97 6.34 -23.85
CA VAL A 91 -12.88 4.88 -23.68
C VAL A 91 -11.96 4.24 -24.72
N ALA A 92 -12.01 4.70 -25.97
CA ALA A 92 -11.14 4.19 -27.03
C ALA A 92 -9.64 4.34 -26.67
N ARG A 93 -9.26 5.46 -26.05
CA ARG A 93 -7.88 5.70 -25.60
C ARG A 93 -7.52 4.89 -24.36
N ILE A 94 -8.45 4.71 -23.43
CA ILE A 94 -8.27 3.83 -22.26
C ILE A 94 -8.01 2.38 -22.71
N THR A 95 -8.78 1.91 -23.69
CA THR A 95 -8.66 0.57 -24.26
C THR A 95 -7.31 0.37 -24.96
N SER A 96 -6.96 1.29 -25.87
CA SER A 96 -5.75 1.18 -26.71
C SER A 96 -4.46 1.54 -25.98
N ALA A 97 -4.39 2.71 -25.34
CA ALA A 97 -3.15 3.23 -24.76
C ALA A 97 -2.86 2.65 -23.37
N TYR A 98 -3.89 2.39 -22.57
CA TYR A 98 -3.73 1.81 -21.23
C TYR A 98 -3.87 0.27 -21.22
N GLY A 99 -4.26 -0.33 -22.36
CA GLY A 99 -4.44 -1.78 -22.49
C GLY A 99 -5.63 -2.32 -21.70
N ALA A 100 -6.60 -1.46 -21.38
CA ALA A 100 -7.79 -1.79 -20.61
C ALA A 100 -8.92 -2.25 -21.54
N MET A 101 -8.73 -3.40 -22.18
CA MET A 101 -9.63 -3.90 -23.24
C MET A 101 -11.08 -4.13 -22.78
N GLU A 102 -11.26 -4.53 -21.52
CA GLU A 102 -12.57 -4.82 -20.93
C GLU A 102 -13.01 -3.72 -19.95
N PHE A 103 -12.54 -2.49 -20.16
CA PHE A 103 -12.86 -1.37 -19.27
C PHE A 103 -14.36 -1.15 -19.10
N LEU A 104 -15.13 -1.12 -20.20
CA LEU A 104 -16.57 -0.90 -20.14
C LEU A 104 -17.35 -2.05 -19.50
N PRO A 105 -17.15 -3.33 -19.89
CA PRO A 105 -17.78 -4.46 -19.20
C PRO A 105 -17.47 -4.48 -17.70
N ALA A 106 -16.21 -4.29 -17.32
CA ALA A 106 -15.81 -4.28 -15.91
C ALA A 106 -16.40 -3.10 -15.14
N LEU A 107 -16.46 -1.91 -15.76
CA LEU A 107 -17.11 -0.75 -15.16
C LEU A 107 -18.61 -1.00 -15.00
N GLN A 108 -19.26 -1.61 -15.98
CA GLN A 108 -20.68 -1.95 -15.87
C GLN A 108 -20.93 -2.91 -14.70
N THR A 109 -20.18 -4.00 -14.59
CA THR A 109 -20.27 -4.92 -13.44
C THR A 109 -20.06 -4.18 -12.12
N PHE A 110 -19.04 -3.32 -12.03
CA PHE A 110 -18.80 -2.51 -10.83
C PHE A 110 -19.99 -1.62 -10.47
N LEU A 111 -20.60 -0.95 -11.45
CA LEU A 111 -21.77 -0.09 -11.26
C LEU A 111 -22.99 -0.91 -10.81
N ASP A 112 -23.22 -2.08 -11.42
CA ASP A 112 -24.32 -2.97 -11.07
C ASP A 112 -24.19 -3.48 -9.62
N ASP A 113 -22.97 -3.79 -9.18
CA ASP A 113 -22.68 -4.32 -7.84
C ASP A 113 -22.67 -3.25 -6.74
N HIS A 114 -22.07 -2.08 -6.99
CA HIS A 114 -21.80 -1.07 -5.96
C HIS A 114 -22.76 0.13 -5.99
N LEU A 115 -23.46 0.33 -7.11
CA LEU A 115 -24.40 1.44 -7.31
C LEU A 115 -25.70 0.90 -7.92
N PRO A 116 -26.45 0.05 -7.21
CA PRO A 116 -27.64 -0.63 -7.73
C PRO A 116 -28.79 0.33 -8.12
N HIS A 117 -28.73 1.58 -7.68
CA HIS A 117 -29.68 2.64 -8.05
C HIS A 117 -29.28 3.39 -9.33
N ASN A 118 -28.12 3.12 -9.91
CA ASN A 118 -27.68 3.76 -11.13
C ASN A 118 -28.42 3.17 -12.34
N THR A 119 -29.22 3.99 -13.02
CA THR A 119 -29.93 3.61 -14.23
C THR A 119 -29.11 3.81 -15.51
N LEU A 120 -27.96 4.48 -15.42
CA LEU A 120 -27.13 4.84 -16.58
C LEU A 120 -26.08 3.77 -16.86
N LYS A 121 -26.14 3.21 -18.08
CA LYS A 121 -25.14 2.25 -18.55
C LYS A 121 -23.95 2.98 -19.18
N PRO A 122 -22.71 2.62 -18.82
CA PRO A 122 -21.53 3.21 -19.43
C PRO A 122 -21.42 2.78 -20.89
N ASN A 123 -20.97 3.69 -21.75
CA ASN A 123 -20.88 3.54 -23.19
C ASN A 123 -19.53 4.08 -23.74
N GLN A 124 -19.25 3.79 -25.01
CA GLN A 124 -17.97 4.14 -25.65
C GLN A 124 -17.69 5.64 -25.81
N PHE A 125 -18.73 6.47 -25.76
CA PHE A 125 -18.64 7.92 -25.90
C PHE A 125 -18.39 8.62 -24.56
N ASP A 126 -18.49 7.88 -23.45
CA ASP A 126 -18.17 8.41 -22.13
C ASP A 126 -16.69 8.78 -22.01
N ARG A 127 -16.45 9.73 -21.10
CA ARG A 127 -15.14 10.31 -20.88
C ARG A 127 -14.80 10.33 -19.40
N PHE A 128 -13.54 10.05 -19.13
CA PHE A 128 -13.04 9.83 -17.78
C PHE A 128 -11.80 10.68 -17.51
N ASP A 129 -11.70 11.20 -16.30
CA ASP A 129 -10.52 11.91 -15.83
C ASP A 129 -9.50 10.89 -15.32
N ILE A 130 -8.38 10.75 -16.03
CA ILE A 130 -7.38 9.71 -15.77
C ILE A 130 -6.20 10.28 -14.99
N TYR A 131 -5.73 9.55 -13.97
CA TYR A 131 -4.59 9.92 -13.13
C TYR A 131 -3.37 9.06 -13.44
N ASN A 132 -2.18 9.64 -13.28
CA ASN A 132 -0.91 8.94 -13.53
C ASN A 132 -0.49 8.06 -12.36
N ALA A 133 -0.89 8.43 -11.15
CA ALA A 133 -0.52 7.77 -9.92
C ALA A 133 -1.56 8.02 -8.83
N ILE A 134 -1.64 7.04 -7.91
CA ILE A 134 -2.38 7.14 -6.66
C ILE A 134 -1.41 6.95 -5.50
N SER A 135 -1.63 7.62 -4.38
CA SER A 135 -0.88 7.36 -3.15
C SER A 135 -1.80 6.65 -2.19
N ILE A 136 -1.51 5.38 -1.91
CA ILE A 136 -2.28 4.54 -0.98
C ILE A 136 -1.60 4.60 0.38
N LEU A 137 -2.38 4.96 1.40
CA LEU A 137 -1.94 4.84 2.78
C LEU A 137 -2.10 3.39 3.23
N LEU A 138 -0.99 2.73 3.56
CA LEU A 138 -1.04 1.43 4.21
C LEU A 138 -1.44 1.57 5.69
N PRO A 139 -2.20 0.61 6.23
CA PRO A 139 -2.56 0.60 7.64
C PRO A 139 -1.29 0.61 8.49
N SER A 140 -1.31 1.43 9.56
CA SER A 140 -0.24 1.43 10.55
C SER A 140 -0.12 0.03 11.15
N LYS A 141 1.10 -0.49 11.18
CA LYS A 141 1.41 -1.73 11.90
C LYS A 141 1.87 -1.30 13.30
N PRO A 142 1.01 -1.37 14.34
CA PRO A 142 1.35 -0.86 15.68
C PRO A 142 2.58 -1.54 16.29
N HIS A 143 2.95 -2.73 15.80
CA HIS A 143 4.12 -3.50 16.26
C HIS A 143 5.41 -3.20 15.48
N VAL A 144 5.32 -2.34 14.44
CA VAL A 144 6.45 -1.98 13.56
C VAL A 144 6.60 -0.46 13.56
N SER A 145 5.58 0.30 13.14
CA SER A 145 5.64 1.76 13.02
C SER A 145 4.28 2.46 13.18
N ASP A 146 4.28 3.62 13.83
CA ASP A 146 3.21 4.63 13.71
C ASP A 146 3.34 5.48 12.43
N THR A 147 4.40 5.29 11.62
CA THR A 147 4.59 6.01 10.35
C THR A 147 3.67 5.48 9.26
N LYS A 148 2.73 6.34 8.85
CA LYS A 148 1.87 6.19 7.67
C LYS A 148 2.71 5.89 6.41
N HIS A 149 2.73 4.65 5.94
CA HIS A 149 3.43 4.27 4.71
C HIS A 149 2.56 4.60 3.49
N LEU A 150 2.95 5.63 2.74
CA LEU A 150 2.31 5.97 1.46
C LEU A 150 3.02 5.24 0.33
N ILE A 151 2.33 4.27 -0.29
CA ILE A 151 2.81 3.65 -1.52
C ILE A 151 2.20 4.40 -2.70
N SER A 152 3.05 4.94 -3.56
CA SER A 152 2.61 5.49 -4.84
C SER A 152 2.51 4.39 -5.88
N VAL A 153 1.33 4.23 -6.46
CA VAL A 153 1.07 3.24 -7.49
C VAL A 153 0.74 3.96 -8.80
N ARG A 154 1.49 3.64 -9.86
CA ARG A 154 1.43 4.35 -11.14
C ARG A 154 0.72 3.57 -12.23
N ALA A 155 -0.06 4.29 -13.03
CA ALA A 155 -0.68 3.79 -14.25
C ALA A 155 -0.63 4.89 -15.33
N THR A 156 0.40 4.85 -16.17
CA THR A 156 0.65 5.84 -17.21
C THR A 156 0.86 5.12 -18.54
N ALA A 157 0.02 5.43 -19.53
CA ALA A 157 0.20 4.97 -20.90
C ALA A 157 1.42 5.62 -21.57
N GLU A 158 1.89 5.02 -22.67
CA GLU A 158 2.95 5.64 -23.46
C GLU A 158 2.51 7.03 -23.93
N ARG A 159 3.42 7.99 -23.81
CA ARG A 159 3.18 9.37 -24.19
C ARG A 159 4.12 9.75 -25.33
N SER A 160 3.54 10.00 -26.50
CA SER A 160 4.23 10.77 -27.52
C SER A 160 4.46 12.19 -26.99
N ASN A 161 5.72 12.61 -26.95
CA ASN A 161 6.11 13.96 -26.60
C ASN A 161 6.19 14.82 -27.87
N SER A 162 6.61 16.08 -27.72
CA SER A 162 6.90 16.96 -28.87
C SER A 162 7.78 16.23 -29.90
N PRO A 163 7.68 16.51 -31.21
CA PRO A 163 8.49 15.85 -32.24
C PRO A 163 10.01 15.86 -31.97
N ARG A 164 10.48 16.80 -31.13
CA ARG A 164 11.89 16.96 -30.74
C ARG A 164 12.26 16.25 -29.42
N LYS A 165 11.33 15.53 -28.77
CA LYS A 165 11.57 14.84 -27.50
C LYS A 165 11.16 13.37 -27.62
N PRO A 166 11.95 12.44 -27.06
CA PRO A 166 11.62 11.01 -27.08
C PRO A 166 10.30 10.74 -26.35
N SER A 167 9.56 9.70 -26.75
CA SER A 167 8.34 9.29 -26.07
C SER A 167 8.63 8.87 -24.62
N THR A 168 7.69 9.11 -23.72
CA THR A 168 7.76 8.57 -22.37
C THR A 168 7.15 7.17 -22.39
N PRO A 169 7.88 6.12 -22.00
CA PRO A 169 7.38 4.76 -22.06
C PRO A 169 6.22 4.55 -21.09
N ALA A 170 5.34 3.61 -21.41
CA ALA A 170 4.25 3.23 -20.54
C ALA A 170 4.77 2.63 -19.22
N ARG A 171 4.18 3.02 -18.09
CA ARG A 171 4.48 2.49 -16.77
C ARG A 171 3.20 2.05 -16.07
N PHE A 172 3.14 0.77 -15.72
CA PHE A 172 2.00 0.15 -15.05
C PHE A 172 2.52 -0.67 -13.87
N ASP A 173 2.35 -0.13 -12.68
CA ASP A 173 2.79 -0.77 -11.45
C ASP A 173 1.87 -1.95 -11.09
N THR A 174 2.39 -2.86 -10.27
CA THR A 174 1.70 -4.07 -9.83
C THR A 174 1.50 -3.98 -8.32
N ALA A 175 0.30 -4.31 -7.86
CA ALA A 175 -0.07 -4.29 -6.45
C ALA A 175 -0.52 -5.68 -6.00
N VAL A 176 -0.29 -6.00 -4.73
CA VAL A 176 -0.91 -7.13 -4.05
C VAL A 176 -2.16 -6.60 -3.37
N VAL A 177 -3.31 -7.19 -3.69
CA VAL A 177 -4.62 -6.79 -3.17
C VAL A 177 -5.13 -7.90 -2.26
N ILE A 178 -5.72 -7.51 -1.13
CA ILE A 178 -6.44 -8.44 -0.25
C ILE A 178 -7.78 -8.71 -0.92
N GLU A 179 -7.99 -9.95 -1.36
CA GLU A 179 -9.24 -10.40 -2.00
C GLU A 179 -10.22 -10.90 -0.94
N ASP A 180 -9.71 -11.59 0.08
CA ASP A 180 -10.47 -12.11 1.21
C ASP A 180 -9.81 -11.67 2.51
N GLU A 181 -10.49 -10.78 3.24
CA GLU A 181 -9.98 -10.22 4.50
C GLU A 181 -9.94 -11.25 5.62
N GLU A 182 -10.89 -12.20 5.63
CA GLU A 182 -10.99 -13.23 6.68
C GLU A 182 -9.87 -14.26 6.50
N VAL A 183 -9.66 -14.74 5.27
CA VAL A 183 -8.55 -15.65 4.95
C VAL A 183 -7.19 -14.95 5.11
N TYR A 184 -7.11 -13.65 4.84
CA TYR A 184 -5.90 -12.87 5.10
C TYR A 184 -5.59 -12.76 6.60
N LYS A 185 -6.59 -12.58 7.47
CA LYS A 185 -6.44 -12.55 8.92
C LYS A 185 -5.97 -13.88 9.50
N GLU A 186 -6.32 -15.00 8.86
CA GLU A 186 -5.85 -16.36 9.22
C GLU A 186 -4.36 -16.61 8.91
N GLY A 187 -3.65 -15.64 8.32
CA GLY A 187 -2.19 -15.59 8.33
C GLY A 187 -1.50 -16.23 7.13
N GLN A 188 -2.17 -16.32 5.97
CA GLN A 188 -1.56 -16.87 4.76
C GLN A 188 -1.73 -15.99 3.52
N ILE A 189 -0.79 -16.17 2.58
CA ILE A 189 -0.78 -15.57 1.23
C ILE A 189 -2.05 -15.95 0.43
N ALA A 190 -2.82 -16.93 0.90
CA ALA A 190 -4.05 -17.41 0.28
C ALA A 190 -5.14 -16.32 0.10
N GLY A 191 -5.20 -15.32 0.98
CA GLY A 191 -6.12 -14.17 0.86
C GLY A 191 -5.61 -13.03 -0.03
N LEU A 192 -4.41 -13.18 -0.62
CA LEU A 192 -3.74 -12.15 -1.41
C LEU A 192 -3.74 -12.49 -2.90
N ARG A 193 -4.01 -11.49 -3.72
CA ARG A 193 -3.96 -11.62 -5.17
C ARG A 193 -3.20 -10.48 -5.82
N VAL A 194 -2.36 -10.82 -6.80
CA VAL A 194 -1.59 -9.83 -7.55
C VAL A 194 -2.44 -9.25 -8.67
N ALA A 195 -2.44 -7.91 -8.76
CA ALA A 195 -3.11 -7.14 -9.81
C ALA A 195 -2.14 -6.17 -10.46
N LYS A 196 -2.14 -6.13 -11.80
CA LYS A 196 -1.48 -5.07 -12.55
C LYS A 196 -2.44 -3.91 -12.73
N ILE A 197 -2.08 -2.72 -12.28
CA ILE A 197 -2.95 -1.55 -12.39
C ILE A 197 -2.75 -0.92 -13.77
N ARG A 198 -3.86 -0.73 -14.48
CA ARG A 198 -3.87 -0.34 -15.88
C ARG A 198 -4.36 1.07 -16.08
N ALA A 199 -5.40 1.49 -15.36
CA ALA A 199 -5.88 2.88 -15.41
C ALA A 199 -6.37 3.29 -14.02
N ILE A 200 -6.19 4.56 -13.69
CA ILE A 200 -6.73 5.17 -12.48
C ILE A 200 -7.64 6.30 -12.96
N PHE A 201 -8.89 6.35 -12.51
CA PHE A 201 -9.85 7.32 -12.98
C PHE A 201 -10.80 7.80 -11.89
N LYS A 202 -11.33 9.01 -12.06
CA LYS A 202 -12.47 9.47 -11.27
C LYS A 202 -13.76 9.04 -11.97
N LEU A 203 -14.71 8.50 -11.21
CA LEU A 203 -16.03 8.17 -11.72
C LEU A 203 -16.77 9.48 -12.06
N PRO A 204 -17.28 9.65 -13.29
CA PRO A 204 -18.12 10.78 -13.64
C PRO A 204 -19.37 10.82 -12.78
N SER A 205 -19.74 12.01 -12.30
CA SER A 205 -20.87 12.18 -11.37
C SER A 205 -22.21 11.72 -11.93
N GLN A 206 -22.32 11.58 -13.26
CA GLN A 206 -23.51 11.03 -13.91
C GLN A 206 -23.80 9.57 -13.49
N PHE A 207 -22.79 8.76 -13.15
CA PHE A 207 -22.96 7.37 -12.73
C PHE A 207 -23.18 7.23 -11.22
N GLY A 208 -22.99 8.31 -10.47
CA GLY A 208 -23.05 8.33 -9.01
C GLY A 208 -21.92 9.14 -8.39
N HIS A 209 -21.98 9.32 -7.07
CA HIS A 209 -20.94 10.01 -6.32
C HIS A 209 -20.00 9.00 -5.66
N PHE A 210 -18.73 9.00 -6.08
CA PHE A 210 -17.66 8.26 -5.42
C PHE A 210 -16.60 9.26 -4.96
N SER A 211 -16.31 9.31 -3.66
CA SER A 211 -15.33 10.26 -3.11
C SER A 211 -13.89 9.86 -3.43
N GLN A 212 -13.66 8.56 -3.66
CA GLN A 212 -12.37 7.99 -3.99
C GLN A 212 -12.29 7.66 -5.49
N PRO A 213 -11.11 7.79 -6.12
CA PRO A 213 -10.92 7.36 -7.49
C PRO A 213 -10.85 5.83 -7.57
N LEU A 214 -11.19 5.33 -8.74
CA LEU A 214 -11.24 3.91 -9.06
C LEU A 214 -10.01 3.51 -9.87
N ALA A 215 -9.58 2.26 -9.70
CA ALA A 215 -8.48 1.69 -10.47
C ALA A 215 -8.99 0.50 -11.28
N TYR A 216 -8.77 0.53 -12.59
CA TYR A 216 -8.97 -0.64 -13.44
C TYR A 216 -7.72 -1.52 -13.40
N VAL A 217 -7.91 -2.79 -13.05
CA VAL A 217 -6.83 -3.75 -12.80
C VAL A 217 -6.94 -4.99 -13.67
N HIS A 218 -5.80 -5.59 -13.97
CA HIS A 218 -5.68 -6.91 -14.57
C HIS A 218 -5.19 -7.90 -13.53
N TRP A 219 -6.04 -8.85 -13.17
CA TRP A 219 -5.73 -9.88 -12.19
C TRP A 219 -4.76 -10.93 -12.74
N PHE A 220 -3.76 -11.30 -11.93
CA PHE A 220 -2.99 -12.52 -12.15
C PHE A 220 -3.73 -13.74 -11.59
N LYS A 221 -3.29 -14.95 -11.95
CA LYS A 221 -3.77 -16.16 -11.28
C LYS A 221 -3.37 -16.12 -9.80
N PRO A 222 -4.18 -16.69 -8.91
CA PRO A 222 -3.79 -16.91 -7.51
C PRO A 222 -2.43 -17.60 -7.42
N PHE A 223 -1.72 -17.39 -6.30
CA PHE A 223 -0.42 -18.01 -6.06
C PHE A 223 -0.57 -19.54 -6.02
N GLN A 224 -0.17 -20.25 -7.09
CA GLN A 224 -0.43 -21.69 -7.22
C GLN A 224 0.82 -22.58 -7.08
N ALA A 225 2.03 -22.05 -7.32
CA ALA A 225 3.24 -22.87 -7.25
C ALA A 225 4.45 -22.07 -6.75
N TRP A 226 5.07 -22.58 -5.70
CA TRP A 226 6.40 -22.18 -5.26
C TRP A 226 7.44 -22.70 -6.25
N ASP A 227 8.31 -21.81 -6.75
CA ASP A 227 9.44 -22.19 -7.60
C ASP A 227 10.68 -22.43 -6.72
N PRO A 228 11.16 -23.69 -6.58
CA PRO A 228 12.28 -24.02 -5.71
C PRO A 228 13.61 -23.44 -6.17
N GLN A 229 13.77 -23.09 -7.46
CA GLN A 229 15.01 -22.50 -7.97
C GLN A 229 15.09 -20.99 -7.72
N LEU A 230 13.94 -20.30 -7.75
CA LEU A 230 13.87 -18.86 -7.53
C LEU A 230 13.58 -18.47 -6.08
N GLY A 231 13.14 -19.42 -5.24
CA GLY A 231 12.72 -19.15 -3.86
C GLY A 231 11.51 -18.22 -3.79
N MET A 232 10.66 -18.21 -4.82
CA MET A 232 9.55 -17.28 -4.98
C MET A 232 8.33 -17.98 -5.62
N PHE A 233 7.13 -17.41 -5.45
CA PHE A 233 5.93 -17.89 -6.13
C PHE A 233 5.90 -17.48 -7.62
N LYS A 234 5.52 -18.41 -8.48
CA LYS A 234 5.37 -18.16 -9.92
C LYS A 234 4.04 -17.48 -10.22
N LEU A 235 4.09 -16.27 -10.78
CA LEU A 235 2.92 -15.54 -11.26
C LEU A 235 2.64 -15.87 -12.73
N SER A 236 1.38 -16.15 -13.06
CA SER A 236 0.92 -16.24 -14.45
C SER A 236 -0.31 -15.36 -14.63
N ARG A 237 -0.46 -14.73 -15.82
CA ARG A 237 -1.62 -13.88 -16.10
C ARG A 237 -2.90 -14.71 -16.01
N SER A 238 -3.93 -14.19 -15.34
CA SER A 238 -5.23 -14.86 -15.36
C SER A 238 -5.80 -14.73 -16.77
N THR A 239 -6.18 -15.85 -17.37
CA THR A 239 -6.98 -15.88 -18.60
C THR A 239 -8.48 -15.85 -18.28
N ARG A 240 -8.85 -16.00 -17.01
CA ARG A 240 -10.20 -15.80 -16.50
C ARG A 240 -10.23 -14.41 -15.86
N HIS A 241 -10.74 -13.44 -16.61
CA HIS A 241 -11.24 -12.20 -16.02
C HIS A 241 -12.40 -12.63 -15.12
N HIS A 242 -12.26 -12.40 -13.81
CA HIS A 242 -13.32 -12.77 -12.88
C HIS A 242 -14.58 -12.02 -13.30
N ARG A 243 -15.58 -12.81 -13.72
CA ARG A 243 -16.98 -12.38 -13.82
C ARG A 243 -17.53 -12.17 -12.43
#